data_AF-A0A3B8KXF9-F1
#
_entry.id   AF-A0A3B8KXF9-F1
#
_cell.length_a   1.000
_cell.length_b   1.000
_cell.length_c   1.000
_cell.angle_alpha   90.00
_cell.angle_beta   90.00
_cell.angle_gamma   90.00
#
_symmetry.space_group_name_H-M   'P 1'
#
loop_
_entity.id
_entity.type
_entity.pdbx_description
1 polymer ?
#
loop_
_entity_poly.entity_id
_entity_poly.type
_entity_poly.pdbx_seq_one_letter_code
_entity_poly.pdbx_strand_id
1 'polypeptide(L)'
;MLLLWTSARVPGLVDAKQKQELIDLVLKHQQADGGWSIRTFATPETWGDGSRAEKLKSEKDFKNPPSDGHQTGLVLLVLREAGMAAKDKRIQRGVNWLLKNQRQSGRWWTRSLNKDTYHYITFSGSCYPLLALGKCGVLPTKIQVSKAP
;
A
#
# COMPACT_ATOMS: atom_id res chain seq x y z
N MET A 1 4.68 -9.09 -5.11
CA MET A 1 4.95 -7.67 -4.78
C MET A 1 6.39 -7.41 -4.38
N LEU A 2 6.96 -8.07 -3.35
CA LEU A 2 8.35 -7.82 -2.92
C LEU A 2 9.36 -8.00 -4.05
N LEU A 3 9.22 -9.07 -4.87
CA LEU A 3 10.09 -9.29 -6.04
C LEU A 3 10.12 -8.10 -7.01
N LEU A 4 8.94 -7.51 -7.31
CA LEU A 4 8.83 -6.32 -8.16
C LEU A 4 9.54 -5.11 -7.56
N TRP A 5 9.44 -4.96 -6.24
CA TRP A 5 10.07 -3.85 -5.56
C TRP A 5 11.59 -4.00 -5.52
N THR A 6 12.07 -5.21 -5.25
CA THR A 6 13.51 -5.53 -5.27
C THR A 6 14.09 -5.35 -6.67
N SER A 7 13.36 -5.75 -7.73
CA SER A 7 13.85 -5.60 -9.11
C SER A 7 14.03 -4.15 -9.54
N ALA A 8 13.38 -3.19 -8.88
CA ALA A 8 13.62 -1.76 -9.12
C ALA A 8 15.03 -1.31 -8.66
N ARG A 9 15.72 -2.10 -7.84
CA ARG A 9 17.06 -1.80 -7.29
C ARG A 9 18.14 -2.79 -7.72
N VAL A 10 17.76 -3.96 -8.21
CA VAL A 10 18.68 -5.02 -8.63
C VAL A 10 18.47 -5.29 -10.13
N PRO A 11 19.29 -4.67 -11.01
CA PRO A 11 19.20 -4.90 -12.44
C PRO A 11 19.38 -6.39 -12.78
N GLY A 12 18.55 -6.90 -13.70
CA GLY A 12 18.60 -8.30 -14.13
C GLY A 12 17.90 -9.30 -13.19
N LEU A 13 17.33 -8.87 -12.06
CA LEU A 13 16.62 -9.78 -11.15
C LEU A 13 15.37 -10.41 -11.78
N VAL A 14 14.69 -9.67 -12.66
CA VAL A 14 13.56 -10.14 -13.45
C VAL A 14 13.66 -9.56 -14.85
N ASP A 15 13.13 -10.27 -15.85
CA ASP A 15 13.01 -9.74 -17.21
C ASP A 15 11.80 -8.79 -17.35
N ALA A 16 11.66 -8.17 -18.53
CA ALA A 16 10.58 -7.23 -18.81
C ALA A 16 9.18 -7.87 -18.75
N LYS A 17 9.06 -9.14 -19.16
CA LYS A 17 7.79 -9.88 -19.14
C LYS A 17 7.37 -10.17 -17.70
N GLN A 18 8.28 -10.72 -16.90
CA GLN A 18 8.06 -10.99 -15.48
C GLN A 18 7.73 -9.70 -14.71
N LYS A 19 8.43 -8.59 -15.00
CA LYS A 19 8.12 -7.28 -14.42
C LYS A 19 6.68 -6.86 -14.72
N GLN A 20 6.24 -7.01 -15.97
CA GLN A 20 4.87 -6.66 -16.37
C GLN A 20 3.84 -7.57 -15.70
N GLU A 21 4.07 -8.88 -15.64
CA GLU A 21 3.20 -9.84 -14.94
C GLU A 21 3.06 -9.50 -13.45
N LEU A 22 4.14 -9.08 -12.79
CA LEU A 22 4.11 -8.65 -11.40
C LEU A 22 3.35 -7.32 -11.21
N ILE A 23 3.47 -6.38 -12.14
CA ILE A 23 2.69 -5.14 -12.16
C ILE A 23 1.20 -5.48 -12.28
N ASP A 24 0.84 -6.34 -13.24
CA ASP A 24 -0.56 -6.72 -13.48
C ASP A 24 -1.15 -7.48 -12.29
N LEU A 25 -0.37 -8.35 -11.64
CA LEU A 25 -0.77 -9.03 -10.42
C LEU A 25 -1.11 -8.04 -9.30
N VAL A 26 -0.26 -7.02 -9.08
CA VAL A 26 -0.49 -5.99 -8.06
C VAL A 26 -1.73 -5.16 -8.41
N LEU A 27 -1.88 -4.78 -9.67
CA LEU A 27 -3.02 -3.99 -10.15
C LEU A 27 -4.36 -4.75 -10.05
N LYS A 28 -4.34 -6.08 -10.22
CA LYS A 28 -5.53 -6.94 -10.07
C LYS A 28 -6.16 -6.85 -8.67
N HIS A 29 -5.37 -6.50 -7.66
CA HIS A 29 -5.86 -6.30 -6.29
C HIS A 29 -6.43 -4.90 -6.02
N GLN A 30 -6.41 -3.98 -6.99
CA GLN A 30 -6.97 -2.65 -6.78
C GLN A 30 -8.48 -2.75 -6.61
N GLN A 31 -9.00 -2.21 -5.53
CA GLN A 31 -10.43 -2.27 -5.22
C GLN A 31 -11.22 -1.17 -5.94
N ALA A 32 -12.55 -1.26 -5.87
CA ALA A 32 -13.45 -0.28 -6.50
C ALA A 32 -13.24 1.15 -5.97
N ASP A 33 -12.90 1.29 -4.69
CA ASP A 33 -12.60 2.57 -4.05
C ASP A 33 -11.26 3.19 -4.48
N GLY A 34 -10.42 2.43 -5.21
CA GLY A 34 -9.12 2.85 -5.72
C GLY A 34 -7.93 2.47 -4.85
N GLY A 35 -8.16 1.99 -3.63
CA GLY A 35 -7.11 1.54 -2.72
C GLY A 35 -6.76 0.06 -2.88
N TRP A 36 -5.89 -0.40 -1.99
CA TRP A 36 -5.53 -1.80 -1.82
C TRP A 36 -5.62 -2.19 -0.35
N SER A 37 -5.92 -3.46 -0.11
CA SER A 37 -5.97 -4.05 1.23
C SER A 37 -4.84 -5.05 1.42
N ILE A 38 -4.12 -4.97 2.53
CA ILE A 38 -3.09 -5.96 2.88
C ILE A 38 -3.67 -7.37 2.88
N ARG A 39 -4.94 -7.52 3.28
CA ARG A 39 -5.63 -8.82 3.41
C ARG A 39 -5.87 -9.55 2.10
N THR A 40 -5.72 -8.89 0.95
CA THR A 40 -5.88 -9.55 -0.36
C THR A 40 -4.58 -10.08 -0.94
N PHE A 41 -3.42 -9.77 -0.35
CA PHE A 41 -2.10 -10.13 -0.90
C PHE A 41 -1.57 -11.50 -0.44
N ALA A 42 -2.28 -12.17 0.47
CA ALA A 42 -2.01 -13.55 0.89
C ALA A 42 -3.28 -14.15 1.52
N THR A 43 -3.39 -15.48 1.47
CA THR A 43 -4.50 -16.19 2.11
C THR A 43 -4.30 -16.24 3.63
N PRO A 44 -5.36 -16.37 4.45
CA PRO A 44 -5.23 -16.45 5.90
C PRO A 44 -4.24 -17.52 6.39
N GLU A 45 -4.14 -18.64 5.68
CA GLU A 45 -3.27 -19.77 5.99
C GLU A 45 -1.79 -19.46 5.73
N THR A 46 -1.49 -18.53 4.83
CA THR A 46 -0.12 -18.17 4.44
C THR A 46 0.40 -16.93 5.18
N TRP A 47 -0.44 -16.31 6.03
CA TRP A 47 -0.02 -15.21 6.90
C TRP A 47 0.71 -15.74 8.14
N GLY A 48 2.03 -15.53 8.19
CA GLY A 48 2.87 -16.06 9.26
C GLY A 48 3.00 -17.57 9.13
N ASP A 49 2.70 -18.30 10.20
CA ASP A 49 2.61 -19.76 10.26
C ASP A 49 1.15 -20.26 10.20
N GLY A 50 0.22 -19.40 9.77
CA GLY A 50 -1.21 -19.70 9.74
C GLY A 50 -1.94 -19.46 11.07
N SER A 51 -1.22 -19.06 12.13
CA SER A 51 -1.81 -18.75 13.46
C SER A 51 -2.90 -17.67 13.46
N ARG A 52 -3.01 -16.89 12.38
CA ARG A 52 -4.00 -15.81 12.21
C ARG A 52 -5.22 -16.24 11.41
N ALA A 53 -5.25 -17.46 10.88
CA ALA A 53 -6.24 -17.88 9.90
C ALA A 53 -7.68 -17.82 10.45
N GLU A 54 -7.91 -18.38 11.64
CA GLU A 54 -9.24 -18.40 12.27
C GLU A 54 -9.76 -16.98 12.54
N LYS A 55 -8.91 -16.12 13.10
CA LYS A 55 -9.25 -14.70 13.33
C LYS A 55 -9.63 -14.02 12.02
N LEU A 56 -8.79 -14.10 10.99
CA LEU A 56 -9.04 -13.39 9.74
C LEU A 56 -10.32 -13.86 9.06
N LYS A 57 -10.67 -15.16 9.17
CA LYS A 57 -11.90 -15.75 8.64
C LYS A 57 -13.15 -15.33 9.41
N SER A 58 -13.04 -15.05 10.71
CA SER A 58 -14.17 -14.63 11.54
C SER A 58 -14.49 -13.12 11.43
N GLU A 59 -13.62 -12.33 10.81
CA GLU A 59 -13.85 -10.90 10.62
C GLU A 59 -15.01 -10.63 9.64
N LYS A 60 -15.89 -9.68 9.98
CA LYS A 60 -17.11 -9.34 9.19
C LYS A 60 -16.83 -9.01 7.73
N ASP A 61 -15.69 -8.38 7.48
CA ASP A 61 -15.21 -7.91 6.19
C ASP A 61 -14.29 -8.94 5.49
N PHE A 62 -14.23 -10.20 5.93
CA PHE A 62 -13.36 -11.23 5.35
C PHE A 62 -13.52 -11.39 3.83
N LYS A 63 -14.76 -11.38 3.33
CA LYS A 63 -15.03 -11.52 1.89
C LYS A 63 -14.56 -10.31 1.06
N ASN A 64 -14.68 -9.11 1.63
CA ASN A 64 -14.38 -7.84 0.96
C ASN A 64 -13.62 -6.94 1.95
N PRO A 65 -12.35 -7.22 2.23
CA PRO A 65 -11.60 -6.47 3.23
C PRO A 65 -11.36 -5.05 2.71
N PRO A 66 -11.53 -4.01 3.54
CA PRO A 66 -11.38 -2.64 3.10
C PRO A 66 -9.94 -2.35 2.70
N SER A 67 -9.78 -1.41 1.77
CA SER A 67 -8.50 -0.79 1.49
C SER A 67 -7.91 -0.14 2.75
N ASP A 68 -6.58 -0.14 2.85
CA ASP A 68 -5.85 0.43 3.99
C ASP A 68 -4.65 1.28 3.56
N GLY A 69 -4.20 2.15 4.46
CA GLY A 69 -3.11 3.09 4.20
C GLY A 69 -1.79 2.41 3.91
N HIS A 70 -1.46 1.36 4.66
CA HIS A 70 -0.22 0.62 4.50
C HIS A 70 -0.11 0.03 3.11
N GLN A 71 -1.08 -0.78 2.70
CA GLN A 71 -1.02 -1.48 1.43
C GLN A 71 -1.23 -0.53 0.25
N THR A 72 -2.14 0.45 0.36
CA THR A 72 -2.33 1.45 -0.71
C THR A 72 -1.06 2.27 -0.92
N GLY A 73 -0.44 2.77 0.14
CA GLY A 73 0.81 3.51 0.06
C GLY A 73 1.96 2.65 -0.49
N LEU A 74 2.10 1.43 0.01
CA LEU A 74 3.18 0.54 -0.43
C LEU A 74 3.04 0.17 -1.91
N VAL A 75 1.84 -0.20 -2.37
CA VAL A 75 1.59 -0.52 -3.78
C VAL A 75 1.91 0.67 -4.68
N LEU A 76 1.42 1.86 -4.35
CA LEU A 76 1.71 3.06 -5.14
C LEU A 76 3.22 3.35 -5.22
N LEU A 77 3.92 3.24 -4.09
CA LEU A 77 5.37 3.40 -4.05
C LEU A 77 6.08 2.39 -4.96
N VAL A 78 5.73 1.10 -4.86
CA VAL A 78 6.31 0.02 -5.67
C VAL A 78 6.05 0.22 -7.16
N LEU A 79 4.81 0.54 -7.55
CA LEU A 79 4.46 0.75 -8.95
C LEU A 79 5.17 1.98 -9.54
N ARG A 80 5.31 3.06 -8.76
CA ARG A 80 6.07 4.25 -9.15
C ARG A 80 7.55 3.94 -9.34
N GLU A 81 8.14 3.16 -8.47
CA GLU A 81 9.55 2.73 -8.59
C GLU A 81 9.76 1.70 -9.69
N ALA A 82 8.74 0.91 -10.01
CA ALA A 82 8.73 0.05 -11.20
C ALA A 82 8.59 0.83 -12.52
N GLY A 83 8.41 2.16 -12.47
CA GLY A 83 8.39 3.03 -13.64
C GLY A 83 6.99 3.36 -14.19
N MET A 84 5.91 2.94 -13.54
CA MET A 84 4.56 3.37 -13.94
C MET A 84 4.40 4.87 -13.75
N ALA A 85 3.94 5.60 -14.77
CA ALA A 85 3.81 7.06 -14.71
C ALA A 85 2.86 7.53 -13.59
N ALA A 86 3.19 8.64 -12.94
CA ALA A 86 2.34 9.22 -11.89
C ALA A 86 0.91 9.53 -12.38
N LYS A 87 0.77 9.91 -13.67
CA LYS A 87 -0.51 10.24 -14.29
C LYS A 87 -1.33 9.02 -14.74
N ASP A 88 -0.83 7.79 -14.55
CA ASP A 88 -1.60 6.59 -14.86
C ASP A 88 -2.91 6.58 -14.05
N LYS A 89 -4.04 6.28 -14.70
CA LYS A 89 -5.37 6.30 -14.07
C LYS A 89 -5.44 5.41 -12.82
N ARG A 90 -4.76 4.27 -12.82
CA ARG A 90 -4.72 3.33 -11.70
C ARG A 90 -3.94 3.90 -10.51
N ILE A 91 -2.84 4.60 -10.79
CA ILE A 91 -2.07 5.35 -9.78
C ILE A 91 -2.93 6.49 -9.20
N GLN A 92 -3.59 7.28 -10.07
CA GLN A 92 -4.42 8.41 -9.64
C GLN A 92 -5.59 7.98 -8.76
N ARG A 93 -6.22 6.84 -9.04
CA ARG A 93 -7.26 6.26 -8.16
C ARG A 93 -6.73 5.97 -6.76
N GLY A 94 -5.52 5.41 -6.64
CA GLY A 94 -4.89 5.17 -5.34
C GLY A 94 -4.48 6.47 -4.62
N VAL A 95 -3.94 7.45 -5.36
CA VAL A 95 -3.62 8.78 -4.81
C VAL A 95 -4.89 9.44 -4.25
N ASN A 96 -5.98 9.43 -5.01
CA ASN A 96 -7.27 9.97 -4.57
C ASN A 96 -7.79 9.25 -3.33
N TRP A 97 -7.62 7.92 -3.27
CA TRP A 97 -7.95 7.15 -2.07
C TRP A 97 -7.13 7.62 -0.86
N LEU A 98 -5.81 7.81 -1.00
CA LEU A 98 -4.97 8.31 0.10
C LEU A 98 -5.44 9.70 0.56
N LEU A 99 -5.64 10.64 -0.36
CA LEU A 99 -6.07 12.00 -0.02
C LEU A 99 -7.43 12.02 0.69
N LYS A 100 -8.37 11.16 0.28
CA LYS A 100 -9.71 11.07 0.89
C LYS A 100 -9.71 10.38 2.25
N ASN A 101 -8.78 9.46 2.50
CA ASN A 101 -8.79 8.59 3.69
C ASN A 101 -7.73 8.97 4.75
N GLN A 102 -7.07 10.12 4.59
CA GLN A 102 -6.24 10.67 5.66
C GLN A 102 -7.13 11.04 6.85
N ARG A 103 -6.76 10.59 8.05
CA ARG A 103 -7.49 10.95 9.28
C ARG A 103 -7.13 12.36 9.74
N GLN A 104 -7.94 12.94 10.63
CA GLN A 104 -7.68 14.25 11.24
C GLN A 104 -6.27 14.35 11.88
N SER A 105 -5.73 13.23 12.38
CA SER A 105 -4.37 13.19 12.93
C SER A 105 -3.24 13.23 11.89
N GLY A 106 -3.56 13.30 10.60
CA GLY A 106 -2.62 13.23 9.48
C GLY A 106 -2.16 11.80 9.11
N ARG A 107 -2.56 10.80 9.90
CA ARG A 107 -2.19 9.38 9.69
C ARG A 107 -3.22 8.66 8.84
N TRP A 108 -2.81 7.53 8.26
CA TRP A 108 -3.74 6.58 7.66
C TRP A 108 -3.97 5.37 8.56
N TRP A 109 -5.13 4.77 8.40
CA TRP A 109 -5.49 3.56 9.13
C TRP A 109 -4.93 2.31 8.48
N THR A 110 -4.47 1.38 9.29
CA THR A 110 -4.27 0.00 8.90
C THR A 110 -4.61 -0.88 10.08
N ARG A 111 -5.58 -1.79 9.88
CA ARG A 111 -5.96 -2.73 10.93
C ARG A 111 -4.86 -3.78 11.09
N SER A 112 -4.56 -4.13 12.33
CA SER A 112 -3.60 -5.19 12.63
C SER A 112 -4.14 -6.56 12.21
N LEU A 113 -3.30 -7.36 11.57
CA LEU A 113 -3.64 -8.75 11.26
C LEU A 113 -3.68 -9.63 12.52
N ASN A 114 -3.07 -9.19 13.63
CA ASN A 114 -2.91 -9.98 14.86
C ASN A 114 -3.92 -9.62 15.96
N LYS A 115 -3.79 -8.42 16.55
CA LYS A 115 -4.65 -7.94 17.66
C LYS A 115 -5.05 -6.49 17.45
N ASP A 116 -6.26 -6.14 17.85
CA ASP A 116 -6.80 -4.78 17.72
C ASP A 116 -6.35 -3.83 18.86
N THR A 117 -5.52 -4.29 19.80
CA THR A 117 -5.09 -3.50 20.97
C THR A 117 -3.89 -2.59 20.70
N TYR A 118 -2.89 -3.07 19.95
CA TYR A 118 -1.67 -2.34 19.67
C TYR A 118 -1.53 -2.09 18.17
N HIS A 119 -1.56 -0.82 17.76
CA HIS A 119 -1.51 -0.42 16.36
C HIS A 119 -0.07 -0.20 15.87
N TYR A 120 0.81 -1.20 16.02
CA TYR A 120 2.23 -1.09 15.65
C TYR A 120 2.46 -0.74 14.16
N ILE A 121 1.55 -1.18 13.29
CA ILE A 121 1.61 -0.92 11.85
C ILE A 121 1.32 0.56 11.48
N THR A 122 0.91 1.40 12.44
CA THR A 122 0.53 2.80 12.17
C THR A 122 1.66 3.61 11.54
N PHE A 123 2.91 3.36 11.95
CA PHE A 123 4.07 4.06 11.40
C PHE A 123 4.26 3.76 9.93
N SER A 124 4.44 2.49 9.54
CA SER A 124 4.55 2.10 8.13
C SER A 124 3.27 2.44 7.35
N GLY A 125 2.12 2.29 8.00
CA GLY A 125 0.80 2.69 7.50
C GLY A 125 0.67 4.18 7.19
N SER A 126 1.56 5.04 7.68
CA SER A 126 1.62 6.47 7.34
C SER A 126 2.85 6.85 6.51
N CYS A 127 4.00 6.21 6.76
CA CYS A 127 5.23 6.44 6.00
C CYS A 127 5.06 6.08 4.52
N TYR A 128 4.43 4.94 4.21
CA TYR A 128 4.23 4.55 2.82
C TYR A 128 3.28 5.48 2.07
N PRO A 129 2.11 5.89 2.60
CA PRO A 129 1.31 6.94 1.99
C PRO A 129 2.08 8.22 1.68
N LEU A 130 2.86 8.73 2.64
CA LEU A 130 3.64 9.96 2.44
C LEU A 130 4.67 9.80 1.32
N LEU A 131 5.43 8.71 1.31
CA LEU A 131 6.39 8.43 0.25
C LEU A 131 5.70 8.27 -1.12
N ALA A 132 4.55 7.59 -1.16
CA ALA A 132 3.76 7.44 -2.37
C ALA A 132 3.27 8.78 -2.91
N LEU A 133 2.69 9.63 -2.05
CA LEU A 133 2.25 10.98 -2.42
C LEU A 133 3.43 11.82 -2.94
N GLY A 134 4.60 11.74 -2.30
CA GLY A 134 5.82 12.40 -2.77
C GLY A 134 6.28 11.91 -4.14
N LYS A 135 6.35 10.59 -4.35
CA LYS A 135 6.71 9.98 -5.64
C LYS A 135 5.68 10.22 -6.75
N CYS A 136 4.45 10.56 -6.38
CA CYS A 136 3.39 10.96 -7.30
C CYS A 136 3.34 12.48 -7.54
N GLY A 137 4.23 13.26 -6.92
CA GLY A 137 4.29 14.72 -7.10
C GLY A 137 3.14 15.47 -6.44
N VAL A 138 2.49 14.87 -5.44
CA VAL A 138 1.37 15.47 -4.71
C VAL A 138 1.86 16.35 -3.56
N LEU A 139 2.97 15.98 -2.93
CA LEU A 139 3.54 16.77 -1.84
C LEU A 139 4.23 18.04 -2.36
N PRO A 140 4.23 19.15 -1.60
CA PRO A 140 4.91 20.37 -1.97
C PRO A 140 6.41 20.13 -2.21
N THR A 141 6.96 20.75 -3.26
CA THR A 141 8.40 20.70 -3.59
C THR A 141 9.25 21.66 -2.76
N LYS A 142 8.63 22.62 -2.08
CA LYS A 142 9.26 23.52 -1.11
C LYS A 142 8.45 23.50 0.18
N ILE A 143 9.10 23.11 1.28
CA ILE A 143 8.55 23.24 2.62
C ILE A 143 9.35 24.33 3.31
N GLN A 144 8.72 25.46 3.65
CA GLN A 144 9.31 26.35 4.65
C GLN A 144 9.11 25.67 6.00
N VAL A 145 10.15 25.03 6.51
CA VAL A 145 10.16 24.54 7.88
C VAL A 145 10.27 25.77 8.76
N SER A 146 9.14 26.25 9.29
CA SER A 146 9.17 27.19 10.41
C SER A 146 9.89 26.48 11.56
N LYS A 147 10.87 27.16 12.20
CA LYS A 147 11.46 26.65 13.43
C LYS A 147 10.33 26.26 14.39
N ALA A 148 10.44 25.05 14.97
CA ALA A 148 9.54 24.64 16.03
C ALA A 148 9.53 25.72 17.13
N PRO A 149 8.38 25.96 17.79
CA PRO A 149 8.30 26.88 18.92
C PRO A 149 9.27 26.50 20.04
#